data_AF-A0A015NHL4-F1
#
_entry.id   AF-A0A015NHL4-F1
#
_cell.length_a   1.000
_cell.length_b   1.000
_cell.length_c   1.000
_cell.angle_alpha   90.00
_cell.angle_beta   90.00
_cell.angle_gamma   90.00
#
_symmetry.space_group_name_H-M   'P 1'
#
loop_
_entity.id
_entity.type
_entity.pdbx_description
1 polymer ?
#
loop_
_entity_poly.entity_id
_entity_poly.type
_entity_poly.pdbx_seq_one_letter_code
_entity_poly.pdbx_strand_id
1 'polypeptide(L)'
;MYVRESYEDLRYRLIELASRGPKNTKHKFLVTGTSGVGKSCFLIYFLILHLCEQDVPIIFQSHKNKEVFYCFENLNLSSGSYKDFSTHWNSSETWYLADGIISPELVSAKTVIALSPRGVAKDKFQEIDKDIVKKFNMSPWTLGELSFCREHVFPEVPQDIMQELYYKAGGVPRYVFRRVEISLHYGSDPKIDVERQMIIYEAFERVQQALLLVEDFSGLLNCFTENAYFIQYSSRLVHRWADSSYIGFHLQWASRYIQDEIEKNLDKQSWKSLLEKIQTMKEYPAARGLMFEMFVIHLFRSCNEQFQMRELLEDPKPTSTPGHKKFSLNKPVTANIRTAAELASKNDNNINLPDTTNFGAADLFLGMLTVYDWMVRTAV
;
A
#
# COMPACT_ATOMS: atom_id res chain seq x y z
N MET A 1 12.73 3.64 -17.62
CA MET A 1 12.12 3.15 -16.36
C MET A 1 12.26 4.25 -15.33
N TYR A 2 11.23 4.54 -14.54
CA TYR A 2 11.37 5.44 -13.40
C TYR A 2 11.97 4.68 -12.21
N VAL A 3 13.05 5.22 -11.64
CA VAL A 3 13.70 4.67 -10.45
C VAL A 3 13.23 5.48 -9.25
N ARG A 4 12.68 4.78 -8.25
CA ARG A 4 12.23 5.39 -7.00
C ARG A 4 13.40 5.46 -6.03
N GLU A 5 13.41 6.46 -5.17
CA GLU A 5 14.30 6.50 -3.99
C GLU A 5 14.17 5.22 -3.14
N SER A 6 12.94 4.73 -2.98
CA SER A 6 12.68 3.45 -2.29
C SER A 6 13.34 2.23 -2.94
N TYR A 7 13.62 2.26 -4.25
CA TYR A 7 14.34 1.16 -4.92
C TYR A 7 15.82 1.20 -4.58
N GLU A 8 16.41 2.40 -4.55
CA GLU A 8 17.81 2.61 -4.16
C GLU A 8 18.05 2.16 -2.72
N ASP A 9 17.25 2.65 -1.76
CA ASP A 9 17.42 2.31 -0.35
C ASP A 9 17.16 0.81 -0.09
N LEU A 10 16.11 0.24 -0.69
CA LEU A 10 15.81 -1.18 -0.53
C LEU A 10 16.93 -2.07 -1.11
N ARG A 11 17.49 -1.69 -2.27
CA ARG A 11 18.64 -2.40 -2.87
C ARG A 11 19.84 -2.34 -1.94
N TYR A 12 20.18 -1.16 -1.43
CA TYR A 12 21.32 -0.97 -0.52
C TYR A 12 21.21 -1.90 0.69
N ARG A 13 20.04 -1.92 1.36
CA ARG A 13 19.79 -2.78 2.53
C ARG A 13 19.87 -4.27 2.22
N LEU A 14 19.36 -4.70 1.07
CA LEU A 14 19.45 -6.10 0.63
C LEU A 14 20.90 -6.54 0.44
N ILE A 15 21.71 -5.72 -0.23
CA ILE A 15 23.14 -6.00 -0.44
C ILE A 15 23.86 -6.01 0.90
N GLU A 16 23.64 -5.01 1.75
CA GLU A 16 24.27 -4.91 3.07
C GLU A 16 23.99 -6.14 3.94
N LEU A 17 22.75 -6.62 3.97
CA LEU A 17 22.37 -7.84 4.69
C LEU A 17 22.97 -9.10 4.06
N ALA A 18 23.06 -9.16 2.74
CA ALA A 18 23.69 -10.28 2.03
C ALA A 18 25.21 -10.34 2.27
N SER A 19 25.86 -9.19 2.51
CA SER A 19 27.30 -9.11 2.80
C SER A 19 27.66 -9.40 4.25
N ARG A 20 26.74 -9.17 5.20
CA ARG A 20 26.98 -9.34 6.65
C ARG A 20 26.79 -10.76 7.17
N GLY A 21 26.22 -11.66 6.39
CA GLY A 21 25.95 -13.03 6.85
C GLY A 21 27.22 -13.90 6.92
N PRO A 22 27.22 -14.95 7.77
CA PRO A 22 28.16 -16.05 7.63
C PRO A 22 28.15 -16.59 6.20
N LYS A 23 29.32 -16.92 5.63
CA LYS A 23 29.50 -17.41 4.25
C LYS A 23 28.62 -18.61 3.83
N ASN A 24 27.95 -19.25 4.78
CA ASN A 24 27.06 -20.41 4.57
C ASN A 24 25.57 -20.10 4.85
N THR A 25 25.19 -18.83 5.02
CA THR A 25 23.80 -18.47 5.29
C THR A 25 23.02 -18.39 3.99
N LYS A 26 21.88 -19.09 3.95
CA LYS A 26 20.95 -19.02 2.82
C LYS A 26 20.24 -17.67 2.83
N HIS A 27 20.84 -16.66 2.20
CA HIS A 27 20.29 -15.31 2.13
C HIS A 27 19.05 -15.27 1.24
N LYS A 28 17.87 -15.52 1.83
CA LYS A 28 16.58 -15.42 1.14
C LYS A 28 15.81 -14.23 1.65
N PHE A 29 15.48 -13.32 0.75
CA PHE A 29 14.77 -12.09 1.06
C PHE A 29 13.43 -12.08 0.33
N LEU A 30 12.41 -11.56 0.99
CA LEU A 30 11.09 -11.33 0.39
C LEU A 30 10.85 -9.84 0.26
N VAL A 31 10.49 -9.40 -0.96
CA VAL A 31 9.96 -8.07 -1.23
C VAL A 31 8.47 -8.20 -1.54
N THR A 32 7.64 -7.66 -0.67
CA THR A 32 6.18 -7.66 -0.79
C THR A 32 5.60 -6.25 -0.68
N GLY A 33 4.28 -6.12 -0.59
CA GLY A 33 3.56 -4.85 -0.59
C GLY A 33 2.39 -4.86 -1.57
N THR A 34 1.56 -3.82 -1.55
CA THR A 34 0.32 -3.70 -2.34
C THR A 34 0.48 -4.19 -3.79
N SER A 35 -0.51 -4.92 -4.32
CA SER A 35 -0.41 -5.48 -5.67
C SER A 35 -0.32 -4.36 -6.71
N GLY A 36 0.72 -4.36 -7.55
CA GLY A 36 0.90 -3.34 -8.59
C GLY A 36 1.78 -2.14 -8.24
N VAL A 37 2.40 -2.10 -7.05
CA VAL A 37 3.33 -1.00 -6.64
C VAL A 37 4.73 -1.05 -7.27
N GLY A 38 4.98 -2.00 -8.18
CA GLY A 38 6.25 -2.08 -8.92
C GLY A 38 7.30 -3.03 -8.36
N LYS A 39 6.94 -4.05 -7.57
CA LYS A 39 7.90 -5.09 -7.11
C LYS A 39 8.67 -5.77 -8.24
N SER A 40 8.00 -6.10 -9.34
CA SER A 40 8.64 -6.67 -10.52
C SER A 40 9.60 -5.67 -11.17
N CYS A 41 9.26 -4.37 -11.21
CA CYS A 41 10.16 -3.32 -11.70
C CYS A 41 11.39 -3.16 -10.80
N PHE A 42 11.22 -3.28 -9.48
CA PHE A 42 12.33 -3.30 -8.53
C PHE A 42 13.32 -4.44 -8.84
N LEU A 43 12.84 -5.66 -9.13
CA LEU A 43 13.76 -6.75 -9.52
C LEU A 43 14.51 -6.48 -10.82
N ILE A 44 13.86 -5.87 -11.81
CA ILE A 44 14.54 -5.48 -13.06
C ILE A 44 15.57 -4.38 -12.80
N TYR A 45 15.24 -3.38 -11.98
CA TYR A 45 16.19 -2.36 -11.55
C TYR A 45 17.39 -2.98 -10.82
N PHE A 46 17.13 -3.90 -9.88
CA PHE A 46 18.16 -4.64 -9.16
C PHE A 46 19.07 -5.43 -10.11
N LEU A 47 18.48 -6.14 -11.08
CA LEU A 47 19.19 -6.88 -12.13
C LEU A 47 20.11 -5.95 -12.93
N ILE A 48 19.57 -4.87 -13.50
CA ILE A 48 20.33 -3.94 -14.35
C ILE A 48 21.54 -3.39 -13.60
N LEU A 49 21.36 -2.87 -12.38
CA LEU A 49 22.47 -2.30 -11.63
C LEU A 49 23.52 -3.34 -11.24
N HIS A 50 23.12 -4.55 -10.85
CA HIS A 50 24.11 -5.58 -10.52
C HIS A 50 24.91 -6.02 -11.74
N LEU A 51 24.29 -6.10 -12.92
CA LEU A 51 25.02 -6.37 -14.17
C LEU A 51 26.01 -5.25 -14.55
N CYS A 52 25.71 -4.00 -14.17
CA CYS A 52 26.61 -2.87 -14.42
C CYS A 52 27.74 -2.73 -13.39
N GLU A 53 27.48 -3.10 -12.13
CA GLU A 53 28.40 -2.84 -11.01
C GLU A 53 29.23 -4.06 -10.61
N GLN A 54 28.77 -5.27 -10.91
CA GLN A 54 29.38 -6.51 -10.45
C GLN A 54 29.48 -7.55 -11.56
N ASP A 55 30.59 -8.27 -11.59
CA ASP A 55 30.77 -9.42 -12.47
C ASP A 55 30.34 -10.70 -11.74
N VAL A 56 29.03 -10.77 -11.42
CA VAL A 56 28.44 -11.91 -10.72
C VAL A 56 27.29 -12.52 -11.53
N PRO A 57 27.10 -13.85 -11.51
CA PRO A 57 25.97 -14.46 -12.20
C PRO A 57 24.64 -14.08 -11.56
N ILE A 58 23.65 -13.76 -12.38
CA ILE A 58 22.29 -13.45 -11.93
C ILE A 58 21.31 -14.32 -12.69
N ILE A 59 20.50 -15.09 -11.97
CA ILE A 59 19.42 -15.89 -12.54
C ILE A 59 18.10 -15.21 -12.25
N PHE A 60 17.31 -14.94 -13.29
CA PHE A 60 15.98 -14.36 -13.19
C PHE A 60 14.91 -15.39 -13.59
N GLN A 61 13.86 -15.52 -12.77
CA GLN A 61 12.69 -16.36 -13.06
C GLN A 61 11.43 -15.50 -13.05
N SER A 62 10.65 -15.56 -14.13
CA SER A 62 9.42 -14.78 -14.28
C SER A 62 8.17 -15.61 -14.00
N HIS A 63 7.16 -15.00 -13.38
CA HIS A 63 5.84 -15.61 -13.21
C HIS A 63 5.18 -16.04 -14.53
N LYS A 64 5.57 -15.45 -15.68
CA LYS A 64 5.03 -15.79 -17.01
C LYS A 64 5.44 -17.19 -17.46
N ASN A 65 6.66 -17.61 -17.15
CA ASN A 65 7.16 -18.94 -17.47
C ASN A 65 7.98 -19.47 -16.30
N LYS A 66 7.36 -20.37 -15.53
CA LYS A 66 7.92 -20.88 -14.27
C LYS A 66 8.98 -21.96 -14.50
N GLU A 67 9.05 -22.54 -15.69
CA GLU A 67 9.98 -23.63 -16.00
C GLU A 67 11.29 -23.11 -16.61
N VAL A 68 11.30 -21.85 -17.06
CA VAL A 68 12.45 -21.22 -17.69
C VAL A 68 13.12 -20.23 -16.75
N PHE A 69 14.43 -20.36 -16.66
CA PHE A 69 15.33 -19.47 -15.95
C PHE A 69 16.20 -18.73 -16.96
N TYR A 70 16.45 -17.44 -16.71
CA TYR A 70 17.30 -16.59 -17.53
C TYR A 70 18.58 -16.29 -16.74
N CYS A 71 19.71 -16.82 -17.18
CA CYS A 71 21.00 -16.57 -16.53
C CYS A 71 21.76 -15.48 -17.29
N PHE A 72 22.18 -14.46 -16.55
CA PHE A 72 23.01 -13.35 -16.99
C PHE A 72 24.39 -13.51 -16.37
N GLU A 73 25.41 -13.66 -17.19
CA GLU A 73 26.81 -13.86 -16.75
C GLU A 73 27.76 -13.30 -17.81
N ASN A 74 28.72 -12.48 -17.41
CA ASN A 74 29.69 -11.85 -18.31
C ASN A 74 29.04 -11.15 -19.51
N LEU A 75 27.93 -10.42 -19.27
CA LEU A 75 27.09 -9.77 -20.30
C LEU A 75 26.42 -10.70 -21.31
N ASN A 76 26.51 -12.03 -21.13
CA ASN A 76 25.79 -13.00 -21.93
C ASN A 76 24.47 -13.37 -21.28
N LEU A 77 23.45 -13.59 -22.11
CA LEU A 77 22.15 -14.12 -21.69
C LEU A 77 22.02 -15.55 -22.19
N SER A 78 21.73 -16.47 -21.26
CA SER A 78 21.30 -17.83 -21.56
C SER A 78 19.96 -18.13 -20.91
N SER A 79 19.22 -19.07 -21.47
CA SER A 79 17.94 -19.53 -20.91
C SER A 79 17.88 -21.04 -20.88
N GLY A 80 17.31 -21.60 -19.81
CA GLY A 80 17.25 -23.04 -19.62
C GLY A 80 16.34 -23.44 -18.46
N SER A 81 16.31 -24.73 -18.21
CA SER A 81 15.67 -25.35 -17.05
C SER A 81 16.53 -25.21 -15.78
N TYR A 82 16.00 -25.62 -14.64
CA TYR A 82 16.75 -25.68 -13.39
C TYR A 82 18.06 -26.48 -13.51
N LYS A 83 18.07 -27.58 -14.27
CA LYS A 83 19.24 -28.47 -14.39
C LYS A 83 20.39 -27.80 -15.13
N ASP A 84 20.09 -26.93 -16.08
CA ASP A 84 21.08 -26.26 -16.93
C ASP A 84 21.96 -25.29 -16.13
N PHE A 85 21.48 -24.81 -14.97
CA PHE A 85 22.18 -23.86 -14.10
C PHE A 85 22.62 -24.47 -12.76
N SER A 86 22.77 -25.81 -12.71
CA SER A 86 23.09 -26.55 -11.48
C SER A 86 24.33 -26.06 -10.72
N THR A 87 25.34 -25.56 -11.42
CA THR A 87 26.56 -24.98 -10.83
C THR A 87 26.29 -23.65 -10.12
N HIS A 88 25.43 -22.81 -10.70
CA HIS A 88 25.13 -21.48 -10.19
C HIS A 88 24.26 -21.51 -8.92
N TRP A 89 23.37 -22.49 -8.78
CA TRP A 89 22.50 -22.65 -7.61
C TRP A 89 23.25 -22.89 -6.30
N ASN A 90 24.43 -23.49 -6.38
CA ASN A 90 25.27 -23.80 -5.24
C ASN A 90 26.24 -22.68 -4.86
N SER A 91 26.36 -21.64 -5.69
CA SER A 91 27.29 -20.53 -5.44
C SER A 91 26.64 -19.43 -4.59
N SER A 92 27.32 -18.99 -3.53
CA SER A 92 26.91 -17.84 -2.72
C SER A 92 27.09 -16.50 -3.43
N GLU A 93 27.83 -16.46 -4.54
CA GLU A 93 28.04 -15.26 -5.34
C GLU A 93 26.91 -15.02 -6.35
N THR A 94 26.20 -16.09 -6.73
CA THR A 94 25.04 -15.99 -7.63
C THR A 94 23.87 -15.30 -6.94
N TRP A 95 23.21 -14.39 -7.67
CA TRP A 95 21.89 -13.88 -7.29
C TRP A 95 20.78 -14.61 -8.03
N TYR A 96 19.71 -14.95 -7.32
CA TYR A 96 18.49 -15.53 -7.86
C TYR A 96 17.31 -14.60 -7.61
N LEU A 97 16.72 -14.08 -8.67
CA LEU A 97 15.62 -13.12 -8.65
C LEU A 97 14.33 -13.82 -9.10
N ALA A 98 13.41 -14.03 -8.17
CA ALA A 98 12.15 -14.73 -8.43
C ALA A 98 10.97 -13.75 -8.45
N ASP A 99 10.45 -13.42 -9.64
CA ASP A 99 9.33 -12.51 -9.84
C ASP A 99 7.98 -13.24 -9.84
N GLY A 100 7.20 -13.10 -8.77
CA GLY A 100 5.83 -13.63 -8.69
C GLY A 100 5.75 -15.15 -8.54
N ILE A 101 6.82 -15.79 -8.05
CA ILE A 101 6.93 -17.23 -7.89
C ILE A 101 6.52 -17.62 -6.46
N ILE A 102 5.54 -18.52 -6.35
CA ILE A 102 4.97 -18.96 -5.05
C ILE A 102 5.82 -20.06 -4.40
N SER A 103 6.54 -20.84 -5.21
CA SER A 103 7.38 -21.95 -4.75
C SER A 103 8.72 -21.86 -5.47
N PRO A 104 9.53 -20.82 -5.20
CA PRO A 104 10.85 -20.70 -5.79
C PRO A 104 11.74 -21.85 -5.30
N GLU A 105 12.72 -22.22 -6.12
CA GLU A 105 13.69 -23.26 -5.79
C GLU A 105 14.50 -22.88 -4.54
N LEU A 106 14.67 -23.83 -3.62
CA LEU A 106 15.42 -23.65 -2.38
C LEU A 106 16.91 -23.86 -2.62
N VAL A 107 17.55 -22.81 -3.14
CA VAL A 107 18.97 -22.83 -3.53
C VAL A 107 19.88 -22.18 -2.48
N SER A 108 21.20 -22.33 -2.65
CA SER A 108 22.23 -21.67 -1.82
C SER A 108 22.53 -20.25 -2.28
N ALA A 109 22.26 -19.94 -3.56
CA ALA A 109 22.37 -18.61 -4.13
C ALA A 109 21.57 -17.55 -3.33
N LYS A 110 22.09 -16.31 -3.30
CA LYS A 110 21.41 -15.16 -2.68
C LYS A 110 20.11 -14.93 -3.42
N THR A 111 18.97 -15.06 -2.74
CA THR A 111 17.66 -15.09 -3.39
C THR A 111 16.84 -13.87 -2.99
N VAL A 112 16.29 -13.15 -3.97
CA VAL A 112 15.30 -12.09 -3.77
C VAL A 112 14.00 -12.50 -4.44
N ILE A 113 12.95 -12.69 -3.63
CA ILE A 113 11.62 -13.07 -4.10
C ILE A 113 10.74 -11.84 -4.08
N ALA A 114 10.20 -11.45 -5.23
CA ALA A 114 9.17 -10.42 -5.30
C ALA A 114 7.79 -11.08 -5.36
N LEU A 115 6.97 -10.93 -4.32
CA LEU A 115 5.67 -11.59 -4.26
C LEU A 115 4.58 -10.67 -3.71
N SER A 116 3.39 -10.72 -4.32
CA SER A 116 2.23 -9.98 -3.80
C SER A 116 1.72 -10.60 -2.48
N PRO A 117 1.00 -9.85 -1.63
CA PRO A 117 0.41 -10.36 -0.39
C PRO A 117 -0.41 -11.63 -0.61
N ARG A 118 -1.18 -11.69 -1.71
CA ARG A 118 -1.92 -12.90 -2.13
C ARG A 118 -1.01 -14.12 -2.35
N GLY A 119 0.18 -13.91 -2.91
CA GLY A 119 1.12 -15.00 -3.11
C GLY A 119 1.72 -15.48 -1.79
N VAL A 120 2.05 -14.55 -0.90
CA VAL A 120 2.62 -14.82 0.43
C VAL A 120 1.63 -15.61 1.30
N ALA A 121 0.34 -15.26 1.23
CA ALA A 121 -0.72 -15.91 2.02
C ALA A 121 -1.07 -17.33 1.56
N LYS A 122 -0.47 -17.86 0.48
CA LYS A 122 -0.73 -19.22 0.02
C LYS A 122 0.10 -20.23 0.80
N ASP A 123 -0.50 -21.34 1.18
CA ASP A 123 0.13 -22.45 1.93
C ASP A 123 1.48 -22.89 1.33
N LYS A 124 1.56 -23.00 0.01
CA LYS A 124 2.80 -23.37 -0.68
C LYS A 124 3.98 -22.44 -0.40
N PHE A 125 3.70 -21.14 -0.21
CA PHE A 125 4.76 -20.18 0.13
C PHE A 125 5.12 -20.22 1.62
N GLN A 126 4.21 -20.65 2.50
CA GLN A 126 4.45 -20.72 3.94
C GLN A 126 5.59 -21.69 4.30
N GLU A 127 5.83 -22.70 3.47
CA GLU A 127 7.00 -23.58 3.62
C GLU A 127 8.32 -22.84 3.33
N ILE A 128 8.33 -21.99 2.31
CA ILE A 128 9.49 -21.16 1.94
C ILE A 128 9.70 -20.04 2.96
N ASP A 129 8.62 -19.56 3.57
CA ASP A 129 8.62 -18.45 4.52
C ASP A 129 9.52 -18.72 5.75
N LYS A 130 9.67 -19.99 6.13
CA LYS A 130 10.55 -20.46 7.21
C LYS A 130 12.03 -20.19 6.92
N ASP A 131 12.42 -20.13 5.64
CA ASP A 131 13.80 -19.88 5.20
C ASP A 131 14.05 -18.39 4.89
N ILE A 132 13.03 -17.53 4.96
CA ILE A 132 13.18 -16.09 4.67
C ILE A 132 13.90 -15.39 5.82
N VAL A 133 15.07 -14.83 5.51
CA VAL A 133 15.90 -14.07 6.46
C VAL A 133 15.29 -12.73 6.78
N LYS A 134 14.73 -12.04 5.77
CA LYS A 134 14.09 -10.74 5.95
C LYS A 134 12.98 -10.50 4.94
N LYS A 135 11.91 -9.86 5.42
CA LYS A 135 10.78 -9.39 4.62
C LYS A 135 10.82 -7.88 4.55
N PHE A 136 10.60 -7.36 3.35
CA PHE A 136 10.52 -5.94 3.06
C PHE A 136 9.18 -5.64 2.40
N ASN A 137 8.56 -4.53 2.77
CA ASN A 137 7.30 -4.03 2.24
C ASN A 137 7.56 -2.79 1.40
N MET A 138 6.98 -2.74 0.20
CA MET A 138 7.01 -1.57 -0.66
C MET A 138 5.70 -0.80 -0.54
N SER A 139 5.82 0.49 -0.21
CA SER A 139 4.69 1.42 -0.17
C SER A 139 4.15 1.72 -1.59
N PRO A 140 2.86 2.10 -1.68
CA PRO A 140 2.35 2.85 -2.83
C PRO A 140 3.21 4.08 -3.16
N TRP A 141 2.99 4.62 -4.35
CA TRP A 141 3.70 5.76 -4.88
C TRP A 141 3.04 7.05 -4.41
N THR A 142 3.85 8.04 -4.07
CA THR A 142 3.34 9.38 -3.79
C THR A 142 2.84 10.04 -5.08
N LEU A 143 2.00 11.06 -4.95
CA LEU A 143 1.57 11.85 -6.11
C LEU A 143 2.75 12.50 -6.84
N GLY A 144 3.79 12.90 -6.09
CA GLY A 144 5.02 13.46 -6.67
C GLY A 144 5.78 12.43 -7.52
N GLU A 145 5.97 11.22 -6.99
CA GLU A 145 6.59 10.11 -7.75
C GLU A 145 5.81 9.80 -9.03
N LEU A 146 4.47 9.74 -8.95
CA LEU A 146 3.63 9.51 -10.12
C LEU A 146 3.72 10.66 -11.12
N SER A 147 3.66 11.91 -10.67
CA SER A 147 3.74 13.08 -11.55
C SER A 147 5.05 13.10 -12.33
N PHE A 148 6.17 12.88 -11.64
CA PHE A 148 7.48 12.81 -12.27
C PHE A 148 7.60 11.63 -13.25
N CYS A 149 7.11 10.45 -12.86
CA CYS A 149 7.10 9.27 -13.73
C CYS A 149 6.25 9.50 -14.99
N ARG A 150 5.09 10.15 -14.84
CA ARG A 150 4.21 10.50 -15.97
C ARG A 150 4.94 11.39 -16.98
N GLU A 151 5.60 12.45 -16.52
CA GLU A 151 6.32 13.39 -17.40
C GLU A 151 7.42 12.72 -18.24
N HIS A 152 8.12 11.72 -17.69
CA HIS A 152 9.32 11.16 -18.32
C HIS A 152 9.14 9.75 -18.91
N VAL A 153 8.17 8.98 -18.42
CA VAL A 153 8.00 7.55 -18.78
C VAL A 153 6.64 7.28 -19.41
N PHE A 154 5.60 8.01 -19.01
CA PHE A 154 4.23 7.84 -19.54
C PHE A 154 3.65 9.18 -20.02
N PRO A 155 4.31 9.91 -20.94
CA PRO A 155 3.90 11.26 -21.33
C PRO A 155 2.50 11.31 -21.96
N GLU A 156 2.10 10.22 -22.62
CA GLU A 156 0.79 10.04 -23.24
C GLU A 156 -0.36 9.95 -22.24
N VAL A 157 -0.08 9.60 -20.97
CA VAL A 157 -1.10 9.57 -19.92
C VAL A 157 -1.45 11.01 -19.51
N PRO A 158 -2.71 11.45 -19.67
CA PRO A 158 -3.12 12.79 -19.27
C PRO A 158 -2.97 13.01 -17.76
N GLN A 159 -2.56 14.22 -17.38
CA GLN A 159 -2.30 14.58 -15.99
C GLN A 159 -3.55 14.46 -15.11
N ASP A 160 -4.69 14.92 -15.62
CA ASP A 160 -5.98 14.89 -14.92
C ASP A 160 -6.47 13.46 -14.69
N ILE A 161 -6.34 12.57 -15.68
CA ILE A 161 -6.66 11.14 -15.53
C ILE A 161 -5.75 10.49 -14.47
N MET A 162 -4.44 10.78 -14.51
CA MET A 162 -3.47 10.29 -13.52
C MET A 162 -3.85 10.73 -12.10
N GLN A 163 -4.16 12.02 -11.92
CA GLN A 163 -4.59 12.57 -10.65
C GLN A 163 -5.90 11.96 -10.17
N GLU A 164 -6.91 11.85 -11.05
CA GLU A 164 -8.21 11.27 -10.72
C GLU A 164 -8.06 9.82 -10.26
N LEU A 165 -7.27 9.00 -10.97
CA LEU A 165 -7.00 7.62 -10.58
C LEU A 165 -6.18 7.51 -9.30
N TYR A 166 -5.24 8.42 -9.06
CA TYR A 166 -4.54 8.51 -7.77
C TYR A 166 -5.52 8.77 -6.61
N TYR A 167 -6.43 9.74 -6.77
CA TYR A 167 -7.42 10.06 -5.74
C TYR A 167 -8.49 8.98 -5.56
N LYS A 168 -8.74 8.15 -6.58
CA LYS A 168 -9.69 7.02 -6.50
C LYS A 168 -9.06 5.74 -5.98
N ALA A 169 -7.91 5.33 -6.51
CA ALA A 169 -7.31 4.01 -6.29
C ALA A 169 -6.06 4.04 -5.42
N GLY A 170 -5.61 5.22 -5.01
CA GLY A 170 -4.33 5.41 -4.34
C GLY A 170 -3.13 5.28 -5.28
N GLY A 171 -1.94 5.42 -4.71
CA GLY A 171 -0.65 5.44 -5.41
C GLY A 171 -0.22 4.13 -6.07
N VAL A 172 -1.06 3.47 -6.87
CA VAL A 172 -0.74 2.17 -7.49
C VAL A 172 -0.52 2.36 -8.99
N PRO A 173 0.74 2.35 -9.48
CA PRO A 173 1.08 2.57 -10.90
C PRO A 173 0.37 1.64 -11.88
N ARG A 174 0.00 0.43 -11.44
CA ARG A 174 -0.76 -0.50 -12.28
C ARG A 174 -2.09 0.11 -12.72
N TYR A 175 -2.80 0.80 -11.83
CA TYR A 175 -4.07 1.44 -12.15
C TYR A 175 -3.84 2.79 -12.83
N VAL A 176 -2.88 3.57 -12.31
CA VAL A 176 -2.61 4.94 -12.77
C VAL A 176 -1.99 5.00 -14.17
N PHE A 177 -1.06 4.10 -14.49
CA PHE A 177 -0.35 4.11 -15.78
C PHE A 177 -0.69 2.90 -16.63
N ARG A 178 -0.40 1.68 -16.14
CA ARG A 178 -0.40 0.50 -17.01
C ARG A 178 -1.77 0.23 -17.64
N ARG A 179 -2.86 0.41 -16.88
CA ARG A 179 -4.21 0.22 -17.42
C ARG A 179 -4.61 1.34 -18.37
N VAL A 180 -4.27 2.57 -18.05
CA VAL A 180 -4.53 3.73 -18.92
C VAL A 180 -3.79 3.60 -20.24
N GLU A 181 -2.50 3.28 -20.21
CA GLU A 181 -1.66 3.02 -21.39
C GLU A 181 -2.27 1.95 -22.30
N ILE A 182 -2.83 0.87 -21.71
CA ILE A 182 -3.52 -0.17 -22.46
C ILE A 182 -4.74 0.41 -23.19
N SER A 183 -5.62 1.14 -22.50
CA SER A 183 -6.81 1.73 -23.13
C SER A 183 -6.45 2.74 -24.24
N LEU A 184 -5.44 3.59 -24.01
CA LEU A 184 -4.91 4.52 -25.02
C LEU A 184 -4.35 3.77 -26.24
N HIS A 185 -3.62 2.67 -26.02
CA HIS A 185 -3.08 1.86 -27.11
C HIS A 185 -4.15 1.21 -27.98
N TYR A 186 -5.30 0.86 -27.40
CA TYR A 186 -6.46 0.34 -28.14
C TYR A 186 -7.34 1.42 -28.78
N GLY A 187 -6.88 2.68 -28.79
CA GLY A 187 -7.45 3.76 -29.59
C GLY A 187 -8.43 4.67 -28.87
N SER A 188 -8.56 4.57 -27.54
CA SER A 188 -9.35 5.53 -26.77
C SER A 188 -8.67 6.91 -26.77
N ASP A 189 -9.38 7.95 -27.20
CA ASP A 189 -8.94 9.35 -27.14
C ASP A 189 -9.37 9.97 -25.79
N PRO A 190 -8.41 10.31 -24.91
CA PRO A 190 -8.73 10.91 -23.62
C PRO A 190 -9.31 12.32 -23.71
N LYS A 191 -9.30 12.96 -24.89
CA LYS A 191 -9.94 14.26 -25.13
C LYS A 191 -11.44 14.15 -25.37
N ILE A 192 -11.95 12.96 -25.67
CA ILE A 192 -13.37 12.70 -25.83
C ILE A 192 -13.93 12.29 -24.48
N ASP A 193 -14.86 13.06 -23.92
CA ASP A 193 -15.36 12.85 -22.54
C ASP A 193 -15.85 11.43 -22.27
N VAL A 194 -16.60 10.82 -23.19
CA VAL A 194 -17.12 9.46 -23.04
C VAL A 194 -15.99 8.43 -22.99
N GLU A 195 -14.97 8.60 -23.82
CA GLU A 195 -13.81 7.70 -23.87
C GLU A 195 -12.88 7.91 -22.68
N ARG A 196 -12.68 9.17 -22.25
CA ARG A 196 -12.00 9.51 -20.99
C ARG A 196 -12.63 8.77 -19.80
N GLN A 197 -13.95 8.81 -19.68
CA GLN A 197 -14.66 8.10 -18.61
C GLN A 197 -14.49 6.58 -18.73
N MET A 198 -14.49 6.03 -19.95
CA MET A 198 -14.23 4.61 -20.17
C MET A 198 -12.81 4.21 -19.74
N ILE A 199 -11.79 5.00 -20.08
CA ILE A 199 -10.40 4.78 -19.65
C ILE A 199 -10.31 4.71 -18.12
N ILE A 200 -10.92 5.67 -17.42
CA ILE A 200 -10.94 5.70 -15.95
C ILE A 200 -11.68 4.48 -15.40
N TYR A 201 -12.84 4.14 -15.98
CA TYR A 201 -13.64 2.99 -15.58
C TYR A 201 -12.84 1.68 -15.72
N GLU A 202 -12.20 1.43 -16.87
CA GLU A 202 -11.39 0.24 -17.12
C GLU A 202 -10.15 0.17 -16.22
N ALA A 203 -9.50 1.31 -15.97
CA ALA A 203 -8.38 1.39 -15.05
C ALA A 203 -8.79 1.05 -13.60
N PHE A 204 -10.01 1.44 -13.22
CA PHE A 204 -10.55 1.30 -11.87
C PHE A 204 -11.44 0.06 -11.66
N GLU A 205 -11.79 -0.67 -12.72
CA GLU A 205 -12.70 -1.83 -12.75
C GLU A 205 -12.43 -2.83 -11.62
N ARG A 206 -11.15 -3.18 -11.42
CA ARG A 206 -10.74 -4.15 -10.39
C ARG A 206 -10.98 -3.64 -8.98
N VAL A 207 -10.91 -2.33 -8.76
CA VAL A 207 -11.19 -1.72 -7.46
C VAL A 207 -12.69 -1.69 -7.23
N GLN A 208 -13.48 -1.34 -8.26
CA GLN A 208 -14.95 -1.41 -8.19
C GLN A 208 -15.44 -2.82 -7.84
N GLN A 209 -14.90 -3.86 -8.49
CA GLN A 209 -15.20 -5.25 -8.14
C GLN A 209 -14.87 -5.59 -6.69
N ALA A 210 -13.82 -4.99 -6.10
CA ALA A 210 -13.50 -5.21 -4.70
C ALA A 210 -14.45 -4.45 -3.77
N LEU A 211 -14.89 -3.23 -4.13
CA LEU A 211 -15.88 -2.47 -3.39
C LEU A 211 -17.21 -3.23 -3.27
N LEU A 212 -17.65 -3.87 -4.36
CA LEU A 212 -18.89 -4.66 -4.38
C LEU A 212 -18.87 -5.87 -3.44
N LEU A 213 -17.69 -6.35 -3.04
CA LEU A 213 -17.56 -7.50 -2.12
C LEU A 213 -17.63 -7.10 -0.64
N VAL A 214 -17.58 -5.80 -0.34
CA VAL A 214 -17.72 -5.28 1.02
C VAL A 214 -19.19 -4.87 1.22
N GLU A 215 -20.05 -5.87 1.38
CA GLU A 215 -21.49 -5.68 1.59
C GLU A 215 -21.84 -5.45 3.08
N ASP A 216 -21.01 -5.97 3.99
CA ASP A 216 -21.21 -5.90 5.44
C ASP A 216 -19.86 -5.74 6.18
N PHE A 217 -19.88 -5.66 7.53
CA PHE A 217 -18.61 -5.60 8.27
C PHE A 217 -17.82 -6.89 8.26
N SER A 218 -18.44 -8.02 7.97
CA SER A 218 -17.68 -9.27 7.88
C SER A 218 -16.72 -9.17 6.68
N GLY A 219 -17.20 -8.66 5.55
CA GLY A 219 -16.40 -8.28 4.39
C GLY A 219 -15.37 -7.20 4.72
N LEU A 220 -15.79 -6.15 5.44
CA LEU A 220 -14.88 -5.09 5.89
C LEU A 220 -13.75 -5.63 6.76
N LEU A 221 -14.06 -6.49 7.73
CA LEU A 221 -13.10 -7.11 8.63
C LEU A 221 -12.11 -7.96 7.87
N ASN A 222 -12.60 -8.74 6.90
CA ASN A 222 -11.73 -9.51 6.03
C ASN A 222 -10.78 -8.62 5.19
N CYS A 223 -11.09 -7.34 4.96
CA CYS A 223 -10.13 -6.40 4.35
C CYS A 223 -8.88 -6.21 5.23
N PHE A 224 -9.07 -6.10 6.54
CA PHE A 224 -8.03 -5.67 7.47
C PHE A 224 -7.36 -6.79 8.24
N THR A 225 -7.99 -7.97 8.32
CA THR A 225 -7.40 -9.17 8.95
C THR A 225 -6.46 -9.93 8.03
N GLU A 226 -6.19 -9.40 6.83
CA GLU A 226 -5.34 -10.01 5.79
C GLU A 226 -5.70 -11.47 5.49
N ASN A 227 -6.98 -11.84 5.64
CA ASN A 227 -7.48 -13.17 5.34
C ASN A 227 -7.03 -13.63 3.95
N ALA A 228 -6.39 -14.80 3.85
CA ALA A 228 -5.75 -15.28 2.63
C ALA A 228 -6.69 -15.36 1.40
N TYR A 229 -7.98 -15.61 1.62
CA TYR A 229 -8.99 -15.64 0.55
C TYR A 229 -9.43 -14.23 0.13
N PHE A 230 -9.41 -13.29 1.07
CA PHE A 230 -9.89 -11.93 0.87
C PHE A 230 -8.79 -10.94 0.46
N ILE A 231 -7.53 -11.29 0.68
CA ILE A 231 -6.36 -10.41 0.46
C ILE A 231 -6.22 -9.91 -0.99
N GLN A 232 -6.78 -10.66 -1.95
CA GLN A 232 -6.79 -10.27 -3.35
C GLN A 232 -7.69 -9.06 -3.67
N TYR A 233 -8.68 -8.82 -2.80
CA TYR A 233 -9.62 -7.70 -2.86
C TYR A 233 -9.19 -6.62 -1.89
N SER A 234 -8.80 -7.01 -0.67
CA SER A 234 -8.37 -6.05 0.35
C SER A 234 -7.17 -5.22 -0.11
N SER A 235 -6.19 -5.82 -0.79
CA SER A 235 -5.04 -5.09 -1.35
C SER A 235 -5.38 -4.06 -2.42
N ARG A 236 -6.66 -3.92 -2.82
CA ARG A 236 -7.16 -2.87 -3.71
C ARG A 236 -7.90 -1.76 -2.96
N LEU A 237 -8.33 -2.04 -1.73
CA LEU A 237 -9.12 -1.14 -0.90
C LEU A 237 -8.30 -0.55 0.25
N VAL A 238 -7.30 -1.31 0.71
CA VAL A 238 -6.42 -1.00 1.82
C VAL A 238 -5.00 -1.29 1.37
N HIS A 239 -4.11 -0.32 1.59
CA HIS A 239 -2.71 -0.40 1.20
C HIS A 239 -1.80 -0.60 2.39
N ARG A 240 -0.68 -1.29 2.14
CA ARG A 240 0.43 -1.42 3.09
C ARG A 240 1.41 -0.26 2.88
N TRP A 241 1.58 0.56 3.90
CA TRP A 241 2.57 1.63 3.93
C TRP A 241 3.72 1.21 4.83
N ALA A 242 4.87 1.01 4.21
CA ALA A 242 6.07 0.59 4.89
C ALA A 242 6.61 1.71 5.80
N ASP A 243 7.21 1.33 6.91
CA ASP A 243 8.01 2.25 7.72
C ASP A 243 9.37 2.56 7.06
N SER A 244 10.16 3.42 7.68
CA SER A 244 11.49 3.81 7.16
C SER A 244 12.51 2.65 7.12
N SER A 245 12.23 1.53 7.77
CA SER A 245 13.05 0.32 7.71
C SER A 245 12.63 -0.62 6.58
N TYR A 246 11.45 -0.38 5.98
CA TYR A 246 10.75 -1.26 5.06
C TYR A 246 10.33 -2.61 5.65
N ILE A 247 10.68 -2.93 6.91
CA ILE A 247 10.37 -4.22 7.52
C ILE A 247 8.94 -4.20 8.06
N GLY A 248 8.61 -3.21 8.88
CA GLY A 248 7.25 -2.98 9.35
C GLY A 248 6.41 -2.25 8.31
N PHE A 249 5.11 -2.33 8.51
CA PHE A 249 4.14 -1.55 7.75
C PHE A 249 2.89 -1.29 8.59
N HIS A 250 2.13 -0.27 8.20
CA HIS A 250 0.77 -0.06 8.68
C HIS A 250 -0.21 -0.15 7.50
N LEU A 251 -1.47 -0.42 7.83
CA LEU A 251 -2.56 -0.43 6.85
C LEU A 251 -3.19 0.96 6.81
N GLN A 252 -3.59 1.38 5.62
CA GLN A 252 -4.37 2.60 5.41
C GLN A 252 -5.34 2.37 4.27
N TRP A 253 -6.49 3.05 4.29
CA TRP A 253 -7.36 3.12 3.12
C TRP A 253 -6.58 3.49 1.86
N ALA A 254 -6.88 2.83 0.75
CA ALA A 254 -6.22 3.09 -0.51
C ALA A 254 -6.48 4.53 -0.99
N SER A 255 -7.66 5.05 -0.70
CA SER A 255 -8.03 6.45 -0.89
C SER A 255 -9.23 6.82 -0.03
N ARG A 256 -9.49 8.13 0.11
CA ARG A 256 -10.72 8.62 0.74
C ARG A 256 -11.96 8.23 -0.06
N TYR A 257 -11.87 8.25 -1.39
CA TYR A 257 -12.94 7.81 -2.27
C TYR A 257 -13.40 6.38 -1.91
N ILE A 258 -12.46 5.46 -1.69
CA ILE A 258 -12.78 4.07 -1.32
C ILE A 258 -13.49 4.00 0.04
N GLN A 259 -13.02 4.75 1.04
CA GLN A 259 -13.65 4.79 2.35
C GLN A 259 -15.08 5.35 2.26
N ASP A 260 -15.30 6.42 1.50
CA ASP A 260 -16.63 7.00 1.29
C ASP A 260 -17.58 6.05 0.54
N GLU A 261 -17.09 5.33 -0.47
CA GLU A 261 -17.90 4.34 -1.19
C GLU A 261 -18.29 3.15 -0.30
N ILE A 262 -17.38 2.69 0.56
CA ILE A 262 -17.70 1.65 1.56
C ILE A 262 -18.73 2.17 2.56
N GLU A 263 -18.56 3.39 3.07
CA GLU A 263 -19.52 3.99 4.02
C GLU A 263 -20.93 4.07 3.42
N LYS A 264 -21.06 4.45 2.15
CA LYS A 264 -22.35 4.53 1.43
C LYS A 264 -23.00 3.15 1.25
N ASN A 265 -22.20 2.12 1.05
CA ASN A 265 -22.69 0.76 0.78
C ASN A 265 -23.10 0.01 2.06
N LEU A 266 -22.55 0.39 3.22
CA LEU A 266 -22.90 -0.22 4.50
C LEU A 266 -24.29 0.24 4.99
N ASP A 267 -25.15 -0.71 5.33
CA ASP A 267 -26.51 -0.42 5.80
C ASP A 267 -26.54 0.22 7.22
N LYS A 268 -27.71 0.70 7.67
CA LYS A 268 -27.85 1.34 9.01
C LYS A 268 -27.78 0.38 10.20
N GLN A 269 -28.33 -0.83 10.08
CA GLN A 269 -28.25 -1.84 11.15
C GLN A 269 -26.81 -2.27 11.36
N SER A 270 -26.06 -2.20 10.27
CA SER A 270 -24.67 -2.49 10.20
C SER A 270 -23.86 -1.62 11.21
N TRP A 271 -23.99 -0.30 11.24
CA TRP A 271 -23.13 0.55 12.10
C TRP A 271 -23.19 0.26 13.61
N LYS A 272 -24.33 -0.22 14.14
CA LYS A 272 -24.44 -0.65 15.54
C LYS A 272 -23.63 -1.92 15.80
N SER A 273 -23.71 -2.89 14.89
CA SER A 273 -22.91 -4.13 14.95
C SER A 273 -21.42 -3.84 14.85
N LEU A 274 -21.02 -2.81 14.10
CA LEU A 274 -19.61 -2.41 13.97
C LEU A 274 -19.00 -2.04 15.33
N LEU A 275 -19.69 -1.22 16.13
CA LEU A 275 -19.15 -0.80 17.43
C LEU A 275 -18.93 -1.99 18.37
N GLU A 276 -19.89 -2.91 18.43
CA GLU A 276 -19.80 -4.16 19.20
C GLU A 276 -18.63 -5.03 18.72
N LYS A 277 -18.43 -5.14 17.39
CA LYS A 277 -17.31 -5.88 16.80
C LYS A 277 -15.96 -5.20 17.07
N ILE A 278 -15.85 -3.88 16.92
CA ILE A 278 -14.62 -3.11 17.24
C ILE A 278 -14.16 -3.37 18.68
N GLN A 279 -15.10 -3.50 19.62
CA GLN A 279 -14.78 -3.80 21.03
C GLN A 279 -14.20 -5.21 21.24
N THR A 280 -14.56 -6.17 20.39
CA THR A 280 -14.10 -7.57 20.48
C THR A 280 -12.84 -7.85 19.65
N MET A 281 -12.47 -6.96 18.72
CA MET A 281 -11.26 -7.05 17.86
C MET A 281 -9.93 -6.74 18.57
N LYS A 282 -9.69 -7.33 19.74
CA LYS A 282 -8.45 -7.11 20.50
C LYS A 282 -7.19 -7.61 19.77
N GLU A 283 -7.35 -8.63 18.93
CA GLU A 283 -6.24 -9.26 18.19
C GLU A 283 -5.81 -8.46 16.94
N TYR A 284 -6.58 -7.45 16.53
CA TYR A 284 -6.34 -6.69 15.30
C TYR A 284 -6.32 -5.18 15.57
N PRO A 285 -5.34 -4.66 16.34
CA PRO A 285 -5.33 -3.26 16.78
C PRO A 285 -5.29 -2.25 15.62
N ALA A 286 -4.57 -2.54 14.53
CA ALA A 286 -4.51 -1.66 13.36
C ALA A 286 -5.86 -1.61 12.61
N ALA A 287 -6.49 -2.76 12.40
CA ALA A 287 -7.84 -2.85 11.82
C ALA A 287 -8.86 -2.09 12.68
N ARG A 288 -8.76 -2.28 13.99
CA ARG A 288 -9.63 -1.64 14.98
C ARG A 288 -9.55 -0.11 14.91
N GLY A 289 -8.36 0.46 14.80
CA GLY A 289 -8.15 1.90 14.65
C GLY A 289 -8.85 2.47 13.40
N LEU A 290 -8.58 1.89 12.24
CA LEU A 290 -9.17 2.34 10.96
C LEU A 290 -10.70 2.22 10.93
N MET A 291 -11.24 1.15 11.50
CA MET A 291 -12.70 0.97 11.60
C MET A 291 -13.32 1.95 12.59
N PHE A 292 -12.64 2.23 13.70
CA PHE A 292 -13.11 3.20 14.68
C PHE A 292 -13.13 4.62 14.10
N GLU A 293 -12.08 5.01 13.37
CA GLU A 293 -12.05 6.30 12.66
C GLU A 293 -13.23 6.41 11.67
N MET A 294 -13.45 5.36 10.86
CA MET A 294 -14.59 5.32 9.94
C MET A 294 -15.94 5.43 10.66
N PHE A 295 -16.10 4.74 11.79
CA PHE A 295 -17.31 4.83 12.63
C PHE A 295 -17.53 6.23 13.18
N VAL A 296 -16.50 6.90 13.70
CA VAL A 296 -16.58 8.26 14.22
C VAL A 296 -16.97 9.25 13.12
N ILE A 297 -16.37 9.13 11.93
CA ILE A 297 -16.72 9.97 10.78
C ILE A 297 -18.18 9.75 10.36
N HIS A 298 -18.63 8.50 10.34
CA HIS A 298 -20.03 8.18 10.07
C HIS A 298 -20.97 8.84 11.09
N LEU A 299 -20.66 8.76 12.38
CA LEU A 299 -21.43 9.41 13.44
C LEU A 299 -21.51 10.92 13.24
N PHE A 300 -20.40 11.58 12.91
CA PHE A 300 -20.39 13.01 12.63
C PHE A 300 -21.29 13.40 11.44
N ARG A 301 -21.48 12.49 10.48
CA ARG A 301 -22.31 12.72 9.29
C ARG A 301 -23.78 12.37 9.50
N SER A 302 -24.07 11.36 10.32
CA SER A 302 -25.42 10.79 10.47
C SER A 302 -26.17 11.29 11.71
N CYS A 303 -25.46 11.72 12.76
CA CYS A 303 -26.05 12.22 13.99
C CYS A 303 -26.03 13.76 14.03
N ASN A 304 -27.19 14.38 14.26
CA ASN A 304 -27.30 15.82 14.56
C ASN A 304 -27.07 16.13 16.06
N GLU A 305 -26.30 15.27 16.74
CA GLU A 305 -26.09 15.35 18.19
C GLU A 305 -24.92 16.27 18.55
N GLN A 306 -24.86 16.69 19.81
CA GLN A 306 -23.72 17.41 20.35
C GLN A 306 -22.67 16.43 20.86
N PHE A 307 -21.46 16.56 20.35
CA PHE A 307 -20.31 15.78 20.77
C PHE A 307 -19.54 16.51 21.87
N GLN A 308 -18.97 15.76 22.80
CA GLN A 308 -18.06 16.28 23.81
C GLN A 308 -16.62 16.13 23.34
N MET A 309 -15.87 17.20 23.53
CA MET A 309 -14.47 17.34 23.17
C MET A 309 -13.67 17.61 24.44
N ARG A 310 -12.56 16.90 24.67
CA ARG A 310 -11.63 17.14 25.80
C ARG A 310 -10.28 17.67 25.33
N GLU A 311 -9.83 18.77 25.92
CA GLU A 311 -8.62 19.49 25.54
C GLU A 311 -7.40 18.62 25.83
N LEU A 312 -6.43 18.57 24.93
CA LEU A 312 -5.13 17.99 25.23
C LEU A 312 -4.15 19.13 25.47
N LEU A 313 -3.47 19.04 26.62
CA LEU A 313 -2.57 20.07 27.14
C LEU A 313 -1.15 19.67 26.76
N GLU A 314 -0.36 20.59 26.21
CA GLU A 314 1.02 20.33 25.76
C GLU A 314 1.98 19.95 26.91
N ASP A 315 1.68 20.37 28.15
CA ASP A 315 2.45 20.00 29.36
C ASP A 315 1.56 20.07 30.61
N PRO A 316 0.73 19.04 30.88
CA PRO A 316 -0.18 19.08 32.00
C PRO A 316 0.59 18.94 33.32
N LYS A 317 0.66 20.02 34.11
CA LYS A 317 0.95 19.91 35.55
C LYS A 317 -0.09 18.99 36.21
N PRO A 318 0.20 18.31 37.33
CA PRO A 318 -0.75 17.43 38.02
C PRO A 318 -2.08 18.10 38.39
N THR A 319 -2.10 19.42 38.49
CA THR A 319 -3.28 20.25 38.80
C THR A 319 -4.04 20.74 37.57
N SER A 320 -3.63 20.37 36.36
CA SER A 320 -4.22 20.85 35.13
C SER A 320 -5.45 20.02 34.80
N THR A 321 -6.61 20.67 34.76
CA THR A 321 -7.86 20.03 34.36
C THR A 321 -8.13 20.38 32.90
N PRO A 322 -8.19 19.39 31.98
CA PRO A 322 -8.57 19.64 30.60
C PRO A 322 -9.91 20.35 30.47
N GLY A 323 -9.98 21.37 29.62
CA GLY A 323 -11.26 21.97 29.24
C GLY A 323 -12.15 20.94 28.52
N HIS A 324 -13.47 21.07 28.71
CA HIS A 324 -14.46 20.33 27.95
C HIS A 324 -15.30 21.29 27.12
N LYS A 325 -15.44 21.01 25.83
CA LYS A 325 -16.27 21.80 24.92
C LYS A 325 -17.28 20.90 24.23
N LYS A 326 -18.49 21.42 24.01
CA LYS A 326 -19.49 20.78 23.16
C LYS A 326 -19.41 21.36 21.76
N PHE A 327 -19.54 20.51 20.75
CA PHE A 327 -19.64 20.94 19.37
C PHE A 327 -20.71 20.13 18.64
N SER A 328 -21.20 20.66 17.53
CA SER A 328 -22.13 19.99 16.62
C SER A 328 -21.64 20.21 15.20
N LEU A 329 -21.59 19.14 14.41
CA LEU A 329 -21.29 19.22 12.99
C LEU A 329 -22.57 19.02 12.21
N ASN A 330 -22.77 19.80 11.16
CA ASN A 330 -23.91 19.62 10.26
C ASN A 330 -23.42 18.99 8.97
N LYS A 331 -23.49 17.66 8.89
CA LYS A 331 -23.10 16.84 7.73
C LYS A 331 -21.74 17.28 7.17
N PRO A 332 -20.67 17.17 7.97
CA PRO A 332 -19.37 17.69 7.60
C PRO A 332 -18.82 16.94 6.38
N VAL A 333 -18.09 17.68 5.55
CA VAL A 333 -17.35 17.10 4.42
C VAL A 333 -15.96 16.73 4.91
N THR A 334 -15.45 15.57 4.49
CA THR A 334 -14.07 15.19 4.79
C THR A 334 -13.13 15.75 3.74
N ALA A 335 -12.01 16.33 4.15
CA ALA A 335 -10.93 16.75 3.29
C ALA A 335 -9.61 16.16 3.79
N ASN A 336 -8.68 15.92 2.88
CA ASN A 336 -7.34 15.50 3.27
C ASN A 336 -6.43 16.72 3.38
N ILE A 337 -5.46 16.65 4.28
CA ILE A 337 -4.38 17.62 4.43
C ILE A 337 -3.03 16.91 4.45
N ARG A 338 -2.04 17.48 3.77
CA ARG A 338 -0.67 16.93 3.74
C ARG A 338 0.28 17.73 4.60
N THR A 339 0.00 19.02 4.74
CA THR A 339 0.82 19.97 5.47
C THR A 339 -0.02 20.70 6.51
N ALA A 340 0.60 21.14 7.61
CA ALA A 340 -0.08 21.96 8.60
C ALA A 340 -0.59 23.29 8.01
N ALA A 341 0.10 23.82 6.98
CA ALA A 341 -0.30 25.04 6.28
C ALA A 341 -1.65 24.88 5.56
N GLU A 342 -1.97 23.68 5.06
CA GLU A 342 -3.26 23.43 4.41
C GLU A 342 -4.42 23.55 5.39
N LEU A 343 -4.24 23.23 6.68
CA LEU A 343 -5.28 23.29 7.71
C LEU A 343 -5.84 24.72 7.86
N ALA A 344 -4.96 25.73 7.79
CA ALA A 344 -5.34 27.15 7.91
C ALA A 344 -6.27 27.65 6.79
N SER A 345 -6.36 26.91 5.67
CA SER A 345 -7.19 27.26 4.52
C SER A 345 -8.56 26.56 4.50
N LYS A 346 -8.85 25.69 5.48
CA LYS A 346 -10.03 24.81 5.47
C LYS A 346 -11.19 25.39 6.27
N ASN A 347 -12.41 25.21 5.78
CA ASN A 347 -13.63 25.71 6.42
C ASN A 347 -13.95 24.99 7.73
N ASP A 348 -14.65 25.68 8.64
CA ASP A 348 -15.02 25.19 9.97
C ASP A 348 -15.97 23.99 10.00
N ASN A 349 -16.61 23.66 8.87
CA ASN A 349 -17.51 22.51 8.75
C ASN A 349 -16.83 21.27 8.11
N ASN A 350 -15.50 21.27 8.00
CA ASN A 350 -14.75 20.16 7.42
C ASN A 350 -14.08 19.29 8.50
N ILE A 351 -14.13 17.97 8.30
CA ILE A 351 -13.24 17.01 8.98
C ILE A 351 -11.99 16.90 8.12
N ASN A 352 -10.85 17.38 8.61
CA ASN A 352 -9.59 17.32 7.89
C ASN A 352 -8.77 16.13 8.40
N LEU A 353 -8.47 15.18 7.51
CA LEU A 353 -7.69 13.98 7.82
C LEU A 353 -6.26 14.15 7.32
N PRO A 354 -5.25 13.89 8.15
CA PRO A 354 -3.86 13.96 7.71
C PRO A 354 -3.50 12.79 6.79
N ASP A 355 -2.96 13.09 5.61
CA ASP A 355 -2.43 12.13 4.64
C ASP A 355 -1.02 11.63 5.00
N THR A 356 -0.38 12.25 5.99
CA THR A 356 1.01 11.94 6.40
C THR A 356 1.11 11.81 7.91
N THR A 357 2.07 11.00 8.38
CA THR A 357 2.33 10.76 9.80
C THR A 357 2.96 11.95 10.54
N ASN A 358 3.10 13.10 9.88
CA ASN A 358 3.70 14.31 10.47
C ASN A 358 2.80 14.93 11.56
N PHE A 359 1.58 14.44 11.71
CA PHE A 359 0.62 14.82 12.75
C PHE A 359 0.60 13.73 13.82
N GLY A 360 1.67 13.64 14.62
CA GLY A 360 1.95 12.49 15.49
C GLY A 360 0.94 12.22 16.63
N ALA A 361 -0.06 13.08 16.84
CA ALA A 361 -1.00 12.98 17.96
C ALA A 361 -2.49 13.16 17.58
N ALA A 362 -2.80 13.43 16.30
CA ALA A 362 -4.16 13.71 15.86
C ALA A 362 -4.58 12.80 14.69
N ASP A 363 -5.63 12.00 14.92
CA ASP A 363 -6.25 11.16 13.87
C ASP A 363 -7.16 11.97 12.92
N LEU A 364 -7.71 13.10 13.40
CA LEU A 364 -8.56 14.01 12.61
C LEU A 364 -8.53 15.43 13.18
N PHE A 365 -8.78 16.41 12.32
CA PHE A 365 -8.95 17.83 12.69
C PHE A 365 -10.35 18.33 12.32
N LEU A 366 -10.87 19.29 13.07
CA LEU A 366 -12.16 19.92 12.82
C LEU A 366 -11.97 21.43 12.55
N GLY A 367 -12.21 21.88 11.31
CA GLY A 367 -12.18 23.32 10.97
C GLY A 367 -10.84 24.05 11.05
N MET A 368 -10.85 25.39 11.07
CA MET A 368 -9.67 26.24 11.32
C MET A 368 -9.26 26.29 12.80
N LEU A 369 -10.04 25.66 13.67
CA LEU A 369 -9.87 25.78 15.10
C LEU A 369 -8.84 24.77 15.57
N THR A 370 -7.60 25.26 15.64
CA THR A 370 -6.55 24.88 16.60
C THR A 370 -6.06 23.43 16.52
N VAL A 371 -4.74 23.26 16.43
CA VAL A 371 -4.02 21.98 16.57
C VAL A 371 -4.13 21.52 18.04
N TYR A 372 -5.36 21.32 18.49
CA TYR A 372 -5.63 20.64 19.73
C TYR A 372 -5.98 19.23 19.31
N ASP A 373 -5.01 18.36 19.53
CA ASP A 373 -5.23 17.06 20.10
C ASP A 373 -6.57 17.05 20.89
N TRP A 374 -7.65 16.55 20.31
CA TRP A 374 -8.94 16.37 20.99
C TRP A 374 -9.35 14.91 20.84
N MET A 375 -9.40 14.17 21.95
CA MET A 375 -9.97 12.82 21.94
C MET A 375 -11.50 12.88 21.98
N VAL A 376 -12.16 12.27 20.99
CA VAL A 376 -13.59 11.93 21.11
C VAL A 376 -13.70 10.71 22.04
N ARG A 377 -14.05 10.95 23.31
CA ARG A 377 -14.59 9.90 24.17
C ARG A 377 -16.11 9.91 24.04
N THR A 378 -16.67 9.03 23.21
CA THR A 378 -18.04 8.57 23.42
C THR A 378 -18.00 7.46 24.46
N ALA A 379 -18.72 7.66 25.56
CA ALA A 379 -18.79 6.75 26.70
C ALA A 379 -18.97 5.29 26.27
N VAL A 380 -18.14 4.41 26.82
CA VAL A 380 -18.47 2.98 27.02
C VAL A 380 -18.93 2.83 28.46
#